data_AF-A0A535BVD7-F1
#
_entry.id   AF-A0A535BVD7-F1
#
_cell.length_a   1.000
_cell.length_b   1.000
_cell.length_c   1.000
_cell.angle_alpha   90.00
_cell.angle_beta   90.00
_cell.angle_gamma   90.00
#
_symmetry.space_group_name_H-M   'P 1'
#
loop_
_entity.id
_entity.type
_entity.pdbx_description
1 polymer ?
#
loop_
_entity_poly.entity_id
_entity_poly.type
_entity_poly.pdbx_seq_one_letter_code
_entity_poly.pdbx_strand_id
1 'polypeptide(L)'
;MHSRLSGMITPTSRLRRAIAGLAAVGTLLAASVAHAGFLPLPANGSQVNDDLANGIDPNQDAGVSDVVGGAVTAGKTPVPWAPFEQKVAGGEQQIFVRAFKNGAWVTQGSPASLNIDPTQEAEAPSIDFAGTGRTVPWVAWYEPSAAAGWPTNIFASRFNIAANRWLPSGQGRGPLHLPSLNIHTVRTAENPSVAGGATIAGNDPVPWVTWEENDGVSDDSTTLRQIFVAKAVKQAVPGTACPVGTKPTGGVDVNGFCWQQVGIDRLNPSGPLPSESGDPTLNIDPTRSGVEPDIAFTGPNDTVAWVVWYEEDPTQIDGLRSNEMVFAAKIVADATADGGFRWVAVGNGTAGQTNVLDTSGAHGFGSCAESQDAEDACSLNAIARRDAENPRVAAGTLTPGGTTVPWVVWQEDLGLGDGKHAIFVSRLVGGDHFALFNGGQPVSNTANDATRPDITFSGNVPYISWQEEISGAQVTFVGHFEG
;
A
#
# COMPACT_ATOMS: atom_id res chain seq x y z
N MET A 1 -16.55 -61.60 -14.70
CA MET A 1 -16.97 -62.64 -15.68
C MET A 1 -18.19 -62.08 -16.41
N HIS A 2 -18.14 -61.49 -17.61
CA HIS A 2 -17.73 -61.96 -18.95
C HIS A 2 -18.72 -62.96 -19.63
N SER A 3 -19.64 -62.43 -20.45
CA SER A 3 -20.13 -62.93 -21.76
C SER A 3 -20.99 -61.81 -22.39
N ARG A 4 -20.76 -61.21 -23.56
CA ARG A 4 -20.62 -61.72 -24.96
C ARG A 4 -21.89 -62.41 -25.50
N LEU A 5 -22.38 -62.18 -26.73
CA LEU A 5 -22.24 -61.11 -27.75
C LEU A 5 -23.25 -61.37 -28.90
N SER A 6 -23.40 -60.44 -29.86
CA SER A 6 -24.08 -60.58 -31.18
C SER A 6 -25.62 -60.61 -31.21
N GLY A 7 -26.32 -60.12 -32.25
CA GLY A 7 -25.83 -59.33 -33.39
C GLY A 7 -26.65 -59.46 -34.69
N MET A 8 -27.37 -58.39 -35.06
CA MET A 8 -27.71 -57.96 -36.44
C MET A 8 -28.71 -58.77 -37.30
N ILE A 9 -29.68 -58.07 -37.92
CA ILE A 9 -30.01 -58.03 -39.37
C ILE A 9 -31.28 -57.17 -39.59
N THR A 10 -31.26 -56.31 -40.62
CA THR A 10 -32.37 -55.44 -41.07
C THR A 10 -32.60 -55.63 -42.58
N PRO A 11 -33.84 -55.53 -43.07
CA PRO A 11 -34.12 -54.74 -44.29
C PRO A 11 -35.37 -53.83 -44.11
N THR A 12 -35.31 -52.51 -44.38
CA THR A 12 -35.64 -51.83 -45.67
C THR A 12 -37.02 -52.19 -46.26
N SER A 13 -37.86 -51.30 -46.80
CA SER A 13 -37.89 -49.82 -46.98
C SER A 13 -39.39 -49.41 -47.05
N ARG A 14 -39.88 -48.15 -47.09
CA ARG A 14 -39.56 -46.87 -47.80
C ARG A 14 -40.27 -45.71 -47.04
N LEU A 15 -40.26 -44.42 -47.39
CA LEU A 15 -39.31 -43.42 -47.93
C LEU A 15 -40.13 -42.16 -48.32
N ARG A 16 -39.87 -40.99 -47.69
CA ARG A 16 -40.00 -39.59 -48.19
C ARG A 16 -39.89 -38.62 -46.99
N ARG A 17 -38.69 -38.08 -46.70
CA ARG A 17 -38.13 -36.82 -47.25
C ARG A 17 -38.90 -35.54 -46.86
N ALA A 18 -38.39 -34.86 -45.85
CA ALA A 18 -38.14 -33.42 -45.88
C ALA A 18 -36.76 -33.17 -45.25
N ILE A 19 -35.92 -32.36 -45.89
CA ILE A 19 -34.55 -32.07 -45.43
C ILE A 19 -34.52 -30.59 -45.06
N ALA A 20 -34.13 -30.29 -43.83
CA ALA A 20 -33.63 -28.98 -43.42
C ALA A 20 -32.43 -29.23 -42.49
N GLY A 21 -31.23 -29.15 -43.05
CA GLY A 21 -30.00 -29.20 -42.26
C GLY A 21 -29.64 -27.80 -41.79
N LEU A 22 -29.35 -27.64 -40.50
CA LEU A 22 -28.48 -26.57 -40.02
C LEU A 22 -27.26 -27.20 -39.37
N ALA A 23 -26.08 -26.77 -39.80
CA ALA A 23 -24.83 -27.16 -39.18
C ALA A 23 -24.69 -26.44 -37.83
N ALA A 24 -24.57 -27.21 -36.75
CA ALA A 24 -24.14 -26.68 -35.46
C ALA A 24 -22.64 -26.40 -35.51
N VAL A 25 -22.25 -25.26 -36.10
CA VAL A 25 -20.89 -24.72 -35.95
C VAL A 25 -20.79 -24.18 -34.54
N GLY A 26 -19.96 -24.82 -33.71
CA GLY A 26 -19.70 -24.37 -32.35
C GLY A 26 -19.01 -23.01 -32.39
N THR A 27 -19.70 -21.96 -31.91
CA THR A 27 -19.06 -20.69 -31.58
C THR A 27 -18.17 -20.90 -30.37
N LEU A 28 -16.88 -21.13 -30.61
CA LEU A 28 -15.84 -20.79 -29.65
C LEU A 28 -16.02 -19.31 -29.30
N LEU A 29 -16.47 -19.05 -28.07
CA LEU A 29 -16.39 -17.73 -27.46
C LEU A 29 -14.91 -17.44 -27.22
N ALA A 30 -14.25 -16.92 -28.24
CA ALA A 30 -13.03 -16.15 -28.03
C ALA A 30 -13.43 -14.98 -27.13
N ALA A 31 -13.05 -15.06 -25.85
CA ALA A 31 -13.16 -13.94 -24.95
C ALA A 31 -12.40 -12.78 -25.61
N SER A 32 -13.13 -11.74 -26.00
CA SER A 32 -12.51 -10.53 -26.51
C SER A 32 -11.70 -9.94 -25.38
N VAL A 33 -10.39 -10.17 -25.39
CA VAL A 33 -9.46 -9.50 -24.49
C VAL A 33 -9.61 -8.02 -24.80
N ALA A 34 -10.37 -7.32 -23.96
CA ALA A 34 -10.53 -5.90 -24.05
C ALA A 34 -9.18 -5.31 -23.66
N HIS A 35 -8.31 -5.15 -24.66
CA HIS A 35 -7.10 -4.36 -24.54
C HIS A 35 -7.59 -2.97 -24.16
N ALA A 36 -7.43 -2.60 -22.89
CA ALA A 36 -7.69 -1.25 -22.45
C ALA A 36 -6.77 -0.38 -23.30
N GLY A 37 -7.36 0.36 -24.24
CA GLY A 37 -6.59 1.17 -25.16
C GLY A 37 -5.85 2.21 -24.34
N PHE A 38 -4.54 2.07 -24.24
CA PHE A 38 -3.68 3.08 -23.62
C PHE A 38 -3.99 4.40 -24.31
N LEU A 39 -4.58 5.35 -23.56
CA LEU A 39 -4.68 6.71 -24.04
C LEU A 39 -3.23 7.21 -24.16
N PRO A 40 -2.81 7.75 -25.31
CA PRO A 40 -1.48 8.30 -25.45
C PRO A 40 -1.29 9.41 -24.41
N LEU A 41 -0.08 9.52 -23.87
CA LEU A 41 0.34 10.69 -23.12
C LEU A 41 0.10 11.97 -23.94
N PRO A 42 -0.06 13.15 -23.31
CA PRO A 42 -0.28 14.41 -24.01
C PRO A 42 0.70 14.59 -25.17
N ALA A 43 0.19 14.68 -26.40
CA ALA A 43 1.03 14.78 -27.61
C ALA A 43 1.83 16.09 -27.69
N ASN A 44 1.51 17.06 -26.84
CA ASN A 44 2.24 18.31 -26.63
C ASN A 44 3.31 18.23 -25.51
N GLY A 45 3.42 17.09 -24.82
CA GLY A 45 4.34 16.92 -23.69
C GLY A 45 3.93 17.65 -22.40
N SER A 46 2.65 18.05 -22.25
CA SER A 46 2.21 18.75 -21.02
C SER A 46 2.42 17.88 -19.78
N GLN A 47 3.12 18.43 -18.80
CA GLN A 47 3.48 17.73 -17.57
C GLN A 47 2.26 17.57 -16.65
N VAL A 48 2.36 16.67 -15.67
CA VAL A 48 1.31 16.55 -14.63
C VAL A 48 1.23 17.84 -13.81
N ASN A 49 2.36 18.47 -13.50
CA ASN A 49 2.44 19.71 -12.74
C ASN A 49 2.32 21.01 -13.59
N ASP A 50 1.48 21.00 -14.63
CA ASP A 50 1.20 22.19 -15.46
C ASP A 50 -0.29 22.59 -15.38
N ASP A 51 -0.61 23.54 -14.48
CA ASP A 51 -1.93 24.17 -14.32
C ASP A 51 -1.85 25.53 -13.60
N LEU A 52 -1.25 26.54 -14.27
CA LEU A 52 -1.06 27.88 -13.70
C LEU A 52 -2.36 28.53 -13.18
N ALA A 53 -3.52 28.18 -13.74
CA ALA A 53 -4.81 28.68 -13.30
C ALA A 53 -5.22 28.18 -11.89
N ASN A 54 -4.61 27.08 -11.44
CA ASN A 54 -4.81 26.48 -10.12
C ASN A 54 -3.57 26.65 -9.20
N GLY A 55 -2.59 27.46 -9.59
CA GLY A 55 -1.36 27.70 -8.84
C GLY A 55 -0.26 26.65 -9.06
N ILE A 56 -0.45 25.73 -10.02
CA ILE A 56 0.48 24.65 -10.31
C ILE A 56 1.41 25.09 -11.45
N ASP A 57 2.63 25.48 -11.11
CA ASP A 57 3.64 26.02 -12.03
C ASP A 57 4.81 25.03 -12.20
N PRO A 58 5.05 24.50 -13.41
CA PRO A 58 6.11 23.50 -13.65
C PRO A 58 7.53 24.07 -13.58
N ASN A 59 7.69 25.37 -13.28
CA ASN A 59 8.97 26.02 -13.00
C ASN A 59 9.30 26.11 -11.50
N GLN A 60 8.43 25.62 -10.61
CA GLN A 60 8.67 25.54 -9.17
C GLN A 60 9.16 24.15 -8.77
N ASP A 61 9.74 24.02 -7.58
CA ASP A 61 10.23 22.75 -7.04
C ASP A 61 9.06 21.78 -6.78
N ALA A 62 9.13 20.57 -7.34
CA ALA A 62 8.19 19.48 -7.11
C ALA A 62 8.90 18.35 -6.34
N GLY A 63 8.17 17.68 -5.46
CA GLY A 63 8.69 16.60 -4.61
C GLY A 63 8.07 15.25 -4.93
N VAL A 64 7.61 14.52 -3.91
CA VAL A 64 7.05 13.17 -4.09
C VAL A 64 5.73 13.22 -4.86
N SER A 65 5.47 12.15 -5.62
CA SER A 65 4.22 11.91 -6.33
C SER A 65 3.87 10.43 -6.30
N ASP A 66 2.58 10.13 -6.25
CA ASP A 66 2.03 8.77 -6.40
C ASP A 66 1.13 8.72 -7.65
N VAL A 67 0.79 7.53 -8.16
CA VAL A 67 -0.11 7.36 -9.30
C VAL A 67 -0.90 6.06 -9.25
N VAL A 68 -2.24 6.18 -9.32
CA VAL A 68 -3.15 5.03 -9.38
C VAL A 68 -4.07 5.08 -10.61
N GLY A 69 -4.39 3.92 -11.17
CA GLY A 69 -5.40 3.78 -12.21
C GLY A 69 -6.80 3.64 -11.61
N GLY A 70 -7.65 4.67 -11.72
CA GLY A 70 -8.98 4.66 -11.10
C GLY A 70 -10.09 5.36 -11.88
N ALA A 71 -11.35 5.02 -11.54
CA ALA A 71 -12.54 5.55 -12.20
C ALA A 71 -13.61 5.97 -11.19
N VAL A 72 -13.98 7.25 -11.20
CA VAL A 72 -15.04 7.86 -10.37
C VAL A 72 -16.47 7.44 -10.75
N THR A 73 -16.62 6.34 -11.49
CA THR A 73 -17.91 5.74 -11.86
C THR A 73 -17.69 4.26 -12.15
N ALA A 74 -18.44 3.39 -11.49
CA ALA A 74 -18.23 1.95 -11.55
C ALA A 74 -18.35 1.43 -12.99
N GLY A 75 -17.41 0.55 -13.38
CA GLY A 75 -17.37 -0.04 -14.72
C GLY A 75 -16.98 0.92 -15.86
N LYS A 76 -16.48 2.13 -15.55
CA LYS A 76 -15.81 2.98 -16.54
C LYS A 76 -14.31 2.65 -16.62
N THR A 77 -13.71 2.94 -17.77
CA THR A 77 -12.26 2.80 -17.98
C THR A 77 -11.50 3.59 -16.91
N PRO A 78 -10.63 2.93 -16.12
CA PRO A 78 -9.70 3.64 -15.23
C PRO A 78 -8.81 4.59 -16.02
N VAL A 79 -8.48 5.72 -15.39
CA VAL A 79 -7.48 6.65 -15.89
C VAL A 79 -6.43 6.90 -14.80
N PRO A 80 -5.21 7.34 -15.13
CA PRO A 80 -4.26 7.82 -14.14
C PRO A 80 -4.85 8.96 -13.28
N TRP A 81 -4.70 8.82 -11.96
CA TRP A 81 -4.83 9.88 -10.97
C TRP A 81 -3.50 9.98 -10.23
N ALA A 82 -2.95 11.18 -10.15
CA ALA A 82 -1.67 11.43 -9.51
C ALA A 82 -1.83 12.62 -8.53
N PRO A 83 -1.69 12.40 -7.22
CA PRO A 83 -1.30 13.45 -6.31
C PRO A 83 0.19 13.73 -6.47
N PHE A 84 0.60 14.96 -6.20
CA PHE A 84 2.00 15.33 -6.15
C PHE A 84 2.18 16.58 -5.30
N GLU A 85 3.35 16.69 -4.72
CA GLU A 85 3.81 17.91 -4.07
C GLU A 85 4.29 18.93 -5.10
N GLN A 86 3.94 20.19 -4.91
CA GLN A 86 4.47 21.29 -5.70
C GLN A 86 4.55 22.56 -4.85
N LYS A 87 5.73 23.18 -4.84
CA LYS A 87 5.94 24.50 -4.24
C LYS A 87 5.13 25.54 -4.99
N VAL A 88 4.32 26.32 -4.28
CA VAL A 88 3.59 27.43 -4.88
C VAL A 88 4.49 28.66 -4.94
N ALA A 89 4.43 29.42 -6.04
CA ALA A 89 5.27 30.60 -6.25
C ALA A 89 5.10 31.64 -5.11
N GLY A 90 6.09 31.72 -4.22
CA GLY A 90 6.07 32.61 -3.05
C GLY A 90 5.27 32.09 -1.84
N GLY A 91 4.98 30.78 -1.80
CA GLY A 91 4.37 30.08 -0.68
C GLY A 91 5.04 28.72 -0.41
N GLU A 92 4.39 27.88 0.39
CA GLU A 92 4.92 26.58 0.81
C GLU A 92 4.66 25.46 -0.22
N GLN A 93 5.21 24.28 0.06
CA GLN A 93 4.87 23.03 -0.63
C GLN A 93 3.38 22.70 -0.43
N GLN A 94 2.66 22.38 -1.50
CA GLN A 94 1.25 22.03 -1.46
C GLN A 94 1.00 20.69 -2.17
N ILE A 95 0.05 19.91 -1.66
CA ILE A 95 -0.42 18.71 -2.35
C ILE A 95 -1.51 19.10 -3.35
N PHE A 96 -1.31 18.75 -4.62
CA PHE A 96 -2.32 18.86 -5.67
C PHE A 96 -2.69 17.48 -6.20
N VAL A 97 -3.89 17.33 -6.79
CA VAL A 97 -4.30 16.07 -7.44
C VAL A 97 -4.80 16.34 -8.85
N ARG A 98 -4.29 15.58 -9.82
CA ARG A 98 -4.74 15.64 -11.22
C ARG A 98 -5.12 14.26 -11.74
N ALA A 99 -6.07 14.25 -12.66
CA ALA A 99 -6.55 13.04 -13.31
C ALA A 99 -6.46 13.19 -14.82
N PHE A 100 -6.02 12.14 -15.52
CA PHE A 100 -5.83 12.16 -16.96
C PHE A 100 -7.16 11.90 -17.69
N LYS A 101 -7.82 12.96 -18.17
CA LYS A 101 -9.17 12.91 -18.73
C LYS A 101 -9.17 13.45 -20.16
N ASN A 102 -9.74 12.67 -21.08
CA ASN A 102 -9.90 13.04 -22.50
C ASN A 102 -8.58 13.46 -23.19
N GLY A 103 -7.45 12.87 -22.80
CA GLY A 103 -6.13 13.18 -23.38
C GLY A 103 -5.38 14.35 -22.74
N ALA A 104 -5.86 14.91 -21.63
CA ALA A 104 -5.20 15.98 -20.89
C ALA A 104 -5.23 15.72 -19.37
N TRP A 105 -4.26 16.26 -18.64
CA TRP A 105 -4.33 16.33 -17.18
C TRP A 105 -5.36 17.38 -16.76
N VAL A 106 -6.18 17.05 -15.75
CA VAL A 106 -7.22 17.93 -15.23
C VAL A 106 -7.18 17.92 -13.71
N THR A 107 -7.03 19.11 -13.11
CA THR A 107 -7.01 19.32 -11.66
C THR A 107 -8.33 18.91 -11.00
N GLN A 108 -8.23 18.24 -9.86
CA GLN A 108 -9.34 17.64 -9.12
C GLN A 108 -9.41 18.28 -7.74
N GLY A 109 -10.54 18.93 -7.44
CA GLY A 109 -10.69 19.75 -6.24
C GLY A 109 -10.95 21.24 -6.53
N SER A 110 -11.68 21.88 -5.63
CA SER A 110 -11.82 23.33 -5.50
C SER A 110 -12.05 23.63 -4.01
N PRO A 111 -11.09 24.27 -3.29
CA PRO A 111 -9.76 24.69 -3.75
C PRO A 111 -8.90 23.53 -4.27
N ALA A 112 -7.84 23.86 -5.03
CA ALA A 112 -6.99 22.88 -5.73
C ALA A 112 -5.98 22.19 -4.81
N SER A 113 -5.42 22.92 -3.82
CA SER A 113 -4.58 22.36 -2.77
C SER A 113 -5.41 21.47 -1.83
N LEU A 114 -4.80 20.36 -1.40
CA LEU A 114 -5.31 19.41 -0.43
C LEU A 114 -5.02 19.79 1.03
N ASN A 115 -4.01 20.63 1.27
CA ASN A 115 -3.54 21.02 2.61
C ASN A 115 -4.70 21.52 3.50
N ILE A 116 -4.69 21.10 4.76
CA ILE A 116 -5.53 21.64 5.83
C ILE A 116 -5.18 23.12 6.06
N ASP A 117 -3.89 23.45 6.09
CA ASP A 117 -3.39 24.82 6.16
C ASP A 117 -2.43 25.12 4.99
N PRO A 118 -2.84 25.90 3.97
CA PRO A 118 -2.00 26.23 2.83
C PRO A 118 -0.86 27.22 3.15
N THR A 119 -0.63 27.55 4.42
CA THR A 119 0.58 28.23 4.91
C THR A 119 1.58 27.28 5.57
N GLN A 120 1.34 25.97 5.50
CA GLN A 120 2.25 24.93 5.97
C GLN A 120 2.70 24.05 4.79
N GLU A 121 3.91 23.50 4.93
CA GLU A 121 4.52 22.51 4.05
C GLU A 121 3.78 21.16 4.19
N ALA A 122 3.41 20.53 3.07
CA ALA A 122 2.76 19.23 3.05
C ALA A 122 3.41 18.32 2.00
N GLU A 123 3.63 17.07 2.37
CA GLU A 123 4.54 16.15 1.69
C GLU A 123 4.04 14.69 1.71
N ALA A 124 4.74 13.83 0.96
CA ALA A 124 4.52 12.39 0.77
C ALA A 124 3.04 12.00 0.53
N PRO A 125 2.42 12.46 -0.56
CA PRO A 125 1.04 12.10 -0.84
C PRO A 125 0.91 10.71 -1.48
N SER A 126 0.06 9.85 -0.93
CA SER A 126 -0.31 8.53 -1.52
C SER A 126 -1.79 8.48 -1.91
N ILE A 127 -2.17 7.70 -2.93
CA ILE A 127 -3.53 7.60 -3.50
C ILE A 127 -4.01 6.17 -3.79
N ASP A 128 -5.25 5.85 -3.39
CA ASP A 128 -5.97 4.69 -3.94
C ASP A 128 -7.50 4.92 -3.96
N PHE A 129 -8.25 3.99 -4.57
CA PHE A 129 -9.69 4.03 -4.78
C PHE A 129 -10.43 3.05 -3.85
N ALA A 130 -11.24 3.61 -2.96
CA ALA A 130 -12.13 2.87 -2.08
C ALA A 130 -13.61 3.12 -2.43
N GLY A 131 -14.51 2.73 -1.53
CA GLY A 131 -15.96 2.85 -1.67
C GLY A 131 -16.57 1.89 -2.68
N THR A 132 -17.90 1.95 -2.81
CA THR A 132 -18.69 1.06 -3.68
C THR A 132 -18.13 1.01 -5.10
N GLY A 133 -17.65 -0.18 -5.49
CA GLY A 133 -17.06 -0.43 -6.81
C GLY A 133 -15.68 0.21 -7.06
N ARG A 134 -14.91 0.54 -6.00
CA ARG A 134 -13.63 1.27 -6.06
C ARG A 134 -13.75 2.57 -6.89
N THR A 135 -14.68 3.45 -6.50
CA THR A 135 -15.00 4.68 -7.25
C THR A 135 -14.73 5.98 -6.49
N VAL A 136 -14.23 5.91 -5.26
CA VAL A 136 -13.92 7.08 -4.42
C VAL A 136 -12.40 7.17 -4.25
N PRO A 137 -11.72 8.11 -4.93
CA PRO A 137 -10.32 8.41 -4.65
C PRO A 137 -10.17 8.87 -3.20
N TRP A 138 -9.14 8.35 -2.53
CA TRP A 138 -8.63 8.81 -1.25
C TRP A 138 -7.16 9.17 -1.40
N VAL A 139 -6.75 10.30 -0.83
CA VAL A 139 -5.34 10.70 -0.71
C VAL A 139 -5.00 10.81 0.77
N ALA A 140 -3.86 10.26 1.16
CA ALA A 140 -3.22 10.50 2.46
C ALA A 140 -1.93 11.31 2.24
N TRP A 141 -1.55 12.15 3.22
CA TRP A 141 -0.33 12.97 3.20
C TRP A 141 0.01 13.38 4.65
N TYR A 142 1.18 13.99 4.87
CA TYR A 142 1.48 14.66 6.14
C TYR A 142 1.63 16.17 5.99
N GLU A 143 1.21 16.92 7.02
CA GLU A 143 1.50 18.35 7.18
C GLU A 143 1.53 18.70 8.69
N PRO A 144 2.30 19.71 9.13
CA PRO A 144 2.26 20.16 10.50
C PRO A 144 1.01 21.02 10.77
N SER A 145 0.58 21.10 12.02
CA SER A 145 -0.50 22.02 12.41
C SER A 145 -0.02 23.05 13.42
N ALA A 146 0.66 24.08 12.90
CA ALA A 146 1.18 25.20 13.70
C ALA A 146 0.08 25.87 14.57
N ALA A 147 -1.14 25.99 14.04
CA ALA A 147 -2.29 26.54 14.77
C ALA A 147 -2.80 25.64 15.92
N ALA A 148 -2.57 24.32 15.85
CA ALA A 148 -2.85 23.38 16.94
C ALA A 148 -1.66 23.17 17.89
N GLY A 149 -0.47 23.63 17.50
CA GLY A 149 0.79 23.32 18.18
C GLY A 149 1.25 21.87 17.97
N TRP A 150 0.93 21.29 16.81
CA TRP A 150 1.31 19.92 16.45
C TRP A 150 2.45 19.90 15.43
N PRO A 151 3.38 18.93 15.52
CA PRO A 151 4.34 18.62 14.46
C PRO A 151 3.61 18.01 13.24
N THR A 152 4.35 17.41 12.30
CA THR A 152 3.76 16.67 11.16
C THR A 152 2.74 15.66 11.66
N ASN A 153 1.56 15.68 11.04
CA ASN A 153 0.44 14.79 11.34
C ASN A 153 -0.09 14.22 10.04
N ILE A 154 -0.48 12.95 10.06
CA ILE A 154 -1.08 12.27 8.93
C ILE A 154 -2.54 12.71 8.78
N PHE A 155 -2.91 13.12 7.57
CA PHE A 155 -4.28 13.43 7.19
C PHE A 155 -4.70 12.60 5.98
N ALA A 156 -6.01 12.41 5.83
CA ALA A 156 -6.57 11.72 4.67
C ALA A 156 -7.90 12.33 4.21
N SER A 157 -8.03 12.50 2.90
CA SER A 157 -9.15 13.14 2.22
C SER A 157 -9.78 12.22 1.19
N ARG A 158 -11.11 12.19 1.15
CA ARG A 158 -11.87 11.56 0.07
C ARG A 158 -12.34 12.58 -0.96
N PHE A 159 -12.34 12.19 -2.23
CA PHE A 159 -12.87 13.04 -3.29
C PHE A 159 -14.41 12.99 -3.34
N ASN A 160 -15.07 14.13 -3.17
CA ASN A 160 -16.48 14.31 -3.46
C ASN A 160 -16.66 14.85 -4.89
N ILE A 161 -16.91 13.94 -5.84
CA ILE A 161 -17.14 14.27 -7.24
C ILE A 161 -18.30 15.26 -7.46
N ALA A 162 -19.39 15.17 -6.71
CA ALA A 162 -20.56 16.03 -6.90
C ALA A 162 -20.29 17.50 -6.52
N ALA A 163 -19.35 17.73 -5.61
CA ALA A 163 -18.89 19.05 -5.21
C ALA A 163 -17.57 19.47 -5.88
N ASN A 164 -16.92 18.58 -6.65
CA ASN A 164 -15.51 18.68 -7.06
C ASN A 164 -14.60 19.14 -5.90
N ARG A 165 -14.69 18.46 -4.75
CA ARG A 165 -14.00 18.90 -3.52
C ARG A 165 -13.46 17.71 -2.73
N TRP A 166 -12.23 17.85 -2.22
CA TRP A 166 -11.65 16.94 -1.24
C TRP A 166 -12.20 17.21 0.16
N LEU A 167 -12.47 16.14 0.89
CA LEU A 167 -13.07 16.18 2.21
C LEU A 167 -12.15 15.43 3.20
N PRO A 168 -11.33 16.14 3.97
CA PRO A 168 -10.56 15.57 5.08
C PRO A 168 -11.50 14.86 6.03
N SER A 169 -11.23 13.60 6.34
CA SER A 169 -12.17 12.75 7.08
C SER A 169 -11.46 12.02 8.23
N GLY A 170 -12.15 11.85 9.37
CA GLY A 170 -11.61 11.29 10.61
C GLY A 170 -12.27 11.90 11.84
N GLN A 171 -12.05 11.35 13.04
CA GLN A 171 -12.48 11.99 14.30
C GLN A 171 -11.82 13.36 14.47
N GLY A 172 -12.59 14.39 14.84
CA GLY A 172 -12.03 15.68 15.20
C GLY A 172 -11.16 15.56 16.45
N ARG A 173 -9.85 15.87 16.32
CA ARG A 173 -8.86 15.90 17.41
C ARG A 173 -8.56 17.35 17.81
N GLY A 174 -8.20 17.56 19.08
CA GLY A 174 -7.76 18.86 19.60
C GLY A 174 -8.79 19.99 19.57
N PRO A 175 -8.38 21.23 19.88
CA PRO A 175 -9.29 22.39 19.90
C PRO A 175 -9.79 22.75 18.49
N LEU A 176 -8.98 22.53 17.45
CA LEU A 176 -9.32 22.84 16.06
C LEU A 176 -10.16 21.75 15.37
N HIS A 177 -10.46 20.64 16.04
CA HIS A 177 -11.25 19.52 15.51
C HIS A 177 -10.69 18.95 14.20
N LEU A 178 -9.36 18.89 14.06
CA LEU A 178 -8.69 18.40 12.86
C LEU A 178 -8.69 16.86 12.81
N PRO A 179 -8.90 16.24 11.63
CA PRO A 179 -9.03 14.80 11.50
C PRO A 179 -7.67 14.08 11.36
N SER A 180 -6.77 14.29 12.32
CA SER A 180 -5.45 13.64 12.34
C SER A 180 -5.58 12.13 12.63
N LEU A 181 -4.84 11.33 11.86
CA LEU A 181 -4.73 9.88 12.01
C LEU A 181 -3.74 9.47 13.11
N ASN A 182 -2.77 10.33 13.47
CA ASN A 182 -1.71 10.01 14.44
C ASN A 182 -2.28 9.38 15.70
N ILE A 183 -1.58 8.39 16.24
CA ILE A 183 -1.89 7.84 17.56
C ILE A 183 -1.80 9.00 18.58
N HIS A 184 -0.68 9.72 18.55
CA HIS A 184 -0.35 10.86 19.39
C HIS A 184 -0.16 12.12 18.52
N THR A 185 -1.17 13.01 18.47
CA THR A 185 -1.10 14.22 17.62
C THR A 185 0.01 15.21 17.99
N VAL A 186 0.67 15.02 19.12
CA VAL A 186 1.82 15.82 19.61
C VAL A 186 3.17 15.20 19.24
N ARG A 187 3.17 14.18 18.38
CA ARG A 187 4.37 13.52 17.87
C ARG A 187 4.39 13.53 16.35
N THR A 188 5.60 13.65 15.82
CA THR A 188 5.92 13.74 14.39
C THR A 188 5.55 12.44 13.70
N ALA A 189 4.80 12.53 12.59
CA ALA A 189 4.36 11.37 11.80
C ALA A 189 4.38 11.70 10.30
N GLU A 190 4.95 10.79 9.52
CA GLU A 190 5.37 10.99 8.14
C GLU A 190 5.09 9.76 7.26
N ASN A 191 5.43 9.85 5.96
CA ASN A 191 5.40 8.78 4.96
C ASN A 191 4.15 7.86 4.96
N PRO A 192 2.93 8.41 4.75
CA PRO A 192 1.73 7.59 4.68
C PRO A 192 1.55 6.91 3.32
N SER A 193 1.22 5.60 3.33
CA SER A 193 0.71 4.88 2.16
C SER A 193 -0.76 4.46 2.37
N VAL A 194 -1.59 4.55 1.32
CA VAL A 194 -3.05 4.27 1.40
C VAL A 194 -3.52 3.20 0.39
N ALA A 195 -4.31 2.23 0.87
CA ALA A 195 -4.94 1.21 0.03
C ALA A 195 -6.46 1.07 0.27
N GLY A 196 -7.22 0.88 -0.81
CA GLY A 196 -8.68 0.68 -0.85
C GLY A 196 -9.07 -0.79 -0.76
N GLY A 197 -9.31 -1.27 0.46
CA GLY A 197 -9.52 -2.70 0.74
C GLY A 197 -10.72 -3.05 1.62
N ALA A 198 -11.17 -4.31 1.51
CA ALA A 198 -12.24 -4.87 2.32
C ALA A 198 -11.84 -6.25 2.85
N THR A 199 -11.72 -6.40 4.17
CA THR A 199 -11.35 -7.67 4.82
C THR A 199 -12.44 -8.77 4.78
N ILE A 200 -13.55 -8.51 4.08
CA ILE A 200 -14.66 -9.44 3.86
C ILE A 200 -15.07 -9.33 2.39
N ALA A 201 -15.07 -10.46 1.68
CA ALA A 201 -15.38 -10.49 0.25
C ALA A 201 -16.80 -9.97 -0.03
N GLY A 202 -16.91 -9.04 -1.00
CA GLY A 202 -18.18 -8.43 -1.40
C GLY A 202 -18.63 -7.22 -0.57
N ASN A 203 -17.93 -6.87 0.51
CA ASN A 203 -18.11 -5.57 1.16
C ASN A 203 -17.48 -4.45 0.31
N ASP A 204 -18.01 -3.23 0.45
CA ASP A 204 -17.37 -2.04 -0.11
C ASP A 204 -15.98 -1.83 0.53
N PRO A 205 -14.92 -1.58 -0.25
CA PRO A 205 -13.62 -1.22 0.29
C PRO A 205 -13.68 0.10 1.05
N VAL A 206 -12.87 0.20 2.09
CA VAL A 206 -12.56 1.43 2.83
C VAL A 206 -11.07 1.75 2.62
N PRO A 207 -10.62 3.00 2.74
CA PRO A 207 -9.20 3.28 2.81
C PRO A 207 -8.62 2.68 4.10
N TRP A 208 -7.41 2.15 3.96
CA TRP A 208 -6.48 1.77 5.02
C TRP A 208 -5.23 2.60 4.81
N VAL A 209 -4.74 3.24 5.86
CA VAL A 209 -3.52 4.06 5.82
C VAL A 209 -2.50 3.41 6.75
N THR A 210 -1.29 3.19 6.25
CA THR A 210 -0.10 2.87 7.05
C THR A 210 0.81 4.10 7.09
N TRP A 211 1.54 4.33 8.18
CA TRP A 211 2.46 5.46 8.33
C TRP A 211 3.54 5.17 9.38
N GLU A 212 4.58 6.00 9.40
CA GLU A 212 5.59 6.04 10.47
C GLU A 212 5.30 7.20 11.45
N GLU A 213 5.40 6.96 12.76
CA GLU A 213 5.19 7.98 13.79
C GLU A 213 6.22 7.80 14.91
N ASN A 214 6.69 8.90 15.48
CA ASN A 214 7.55 8.87 16.67
C ASN A 214 6.80 8.22 17.84
N ASP A 215 7.31 7.10 18.36
CA ASP A 215 6.74 6.42 19.53
C ASP A 215 7.81 5.57 20.24
N GLY A 216 7.46 4.96 21.38
CA GLY A 216 8.43 4.29 22.25
C GLY A 216 9.28 5.27 23.06
N VAL A 217 8.90 6.55 23.15
CA VAL A 217 9.60 7.61 23.89
C VAL A 217 8.62 8.61 24.50
N SER A 218 8.93 9.16 25.67
CA SER A 218 7.98 9.99 26.45
C SER A 218 7.49 11.27 25.76
N ASP A 219 8.22 11.76 24.77
CA ASP A 219 7.94 12.98 24.00
C ASP A 219 8.51 12.86 22.58
N ASP A 220 8.37 13.92 21.79
CA ASP A 220 8.79 13.99 20.39
C ASP A 220 10.27 14.39 20.21
N SER A 221 11.13 14.14 21.20
CA SER A 221 12.53 14.60 21.19
C SER A 221 13.53 13.67 20.47
N THR A 222 13.09 12.49 20.06
CA THR A 222 13.89 11.52 19.29
C THR A 222 13.22 11.21 17.96
N THR A 223 13.92 10.53 17.07
CA THR A 223 13.40 10.04 15.78
C THR A 223 13.06 8.54 15.81
N LEU A 224 12.75 7.96 16.99
CA LEU A 224 12.39 6.55 17.07
C LEU A 224 11.02 6.32 16.41
N ARG A 225 11.04 5.91 15.14
CA ARG A 225 9.84 5.70 14.32
C ARG A 225 9.21 4.33 14.55
N GLN A 226 7.88 4.27 14.57
CA GLN A 226 7.10 3.06 14.68
C GLN A 226 6.03 3.03 13.59
N ILE A 227 5.82 1.86 12.98
CA ILE A 227 4.83 1.69 11.91
C ILE A 227 3.45 1.39 12.48
N PHE A 228 2.45 2.18 12.10
CA PHE A 228 1.05 2.01 12.49
C PHE A 228 0.12 1.89 11.29
N VAL A 229 -1.04 1.26 11.50
CA VAL A 229 -2.09 1.10 10.49
C VAL A 229 -3.45 1.48 11.06
N ALA A 230 -4.22 2.25 10.30
CA ALA A 230 -5.61 2.54 10.60
C ALA A 230 -6.52 2.31 9.39
N LYS A 231 -7.75 1.88 9.65
CA LYS A 231 -8.81 1.73 8.65
C LYS A 231 -9.93 2.75 8.87
N ALA A 232 -10.58 3.19 7.81
CA ALA A 232 -11.74 4.07 7.96
C ALA A 232 -13.01 3.28 8.34
N VAL A 233 -13.74 3.83 9.31
CA VAL A 233 -15.06 3.39 9.76
C VAL A 233 -16.08 4.43 9.33
N LYS A 234 -16.85 4.10 8.29
CA LYS A 234 -17.90 4.95 7.73
C LYS A 234 -19.05 5.16 8.73
N GLN A 235 -19.38 6.41 9.00
CA GLN A 235 -20.51 6.77 9.86
C GLN A 235 -21.82 6.78 9.06
N ALA A 236 -22.92 6.41 9.71
CA ALA A 236 -24.25 6.41 9.10
C ALA A 236 -24.78 7.84 8.87
N VAL A 237 -24.35 8.79 9.72
CA VAL A 237 -24.67 10.22 9.66
C VAL A 237 -23.37 10.98 9.92
N PRO A 238 -22.90 11.85 9.01
CA PRO A 238 -21.71 12.67 9.26
C PRO A 238 -21.91 13.67 10.41
N GLY A 239 -20.82 13.99 11.13
CA GLY A 239 -20.84 14.87 12.29
C GLY A 239 -21.34 14.20 13.58
N THR A 240 -21.28 12.87 13.69
CA THR A 240 -21.67 12.11 14.88
C THR A 240 -20.45 11.60 15.66
N ALA A 241 -20.63 11.28 16.94
CA ALA A 241 -19.55 10.71 17.74
C ALA A 241 -19.10 9.36 17.17
N CYS A 242 -17.78 9.15 17.09
CA CYS A 242 -17.23 7.88 16.64
C CYS A 242 -17.66 6.72 17.56
N PRO A 243 -17.70 5.48 17.04
CA PRO A 243 -18.10 4.31 17.82
C PRO A 243 -17.30 4.15 19.13
N VAL A 244 -17.96 3.65 20.17
CA VAL A 244 -17.29 3.35 21.44
C VAL A 244 -16.20 2.31 21.20
N GLY A 245 -14.99 2.58 21.69
CA GLY A 245 -13.81 1.77 21.44
C GLY A 245 -12.97 2.22 20.24
N THR A 246 -13.38 3.24 19.49
CA THR A 246 -12.52 3.80 18.44
C THR A 246 -11.26 4.43 19.02
N LYS A 247 -10.11 3.88 18.63
CA LYS A 247 -8.77 4.44 18.87
C LYS A 247 -8.12 4.87 17.54
N PRO A 248 -7.32 5.96 17.52
CA PRO A 248 -7.08 6.87 18.62
C PRO A 248 -8.34 7.67 18.98
N THR A 249 -8.57 7.91 20.28
CA THR A 249 -9.82 8.52 20.75
C THR A 249 -9.95 9.97 20.28
N GLY A 250 -11.14 10.36 19.83
CA GLY A 250 -11.44 11.72 19.39
C GLY A 250 -12.92 12.09 19.53
N GLY A 251 -13.29 13.25 18.98
CA GLY A 251 -14.64 13.80 19.06
C GLY A 251 -15.62 13.25 18.02
N VAL A 252 -16.44 14.15 17.47
CA VAL A 252 -17.32 13.82 16.34
C VAL A 252 -16.53 13.61 15.06
N ASP A 253 -17.06 12.80 14.15
CA ASP A 253 -16.50 12.60 12.82
C ASP A 253 -16.51 13.90 12.02
N VAL A 254 -15.42 14.12 11.29
CA VAL A 254 -15.32 15.11 10.23
C VAL A 254 -15.63 14.38 8.91
N ASN A 255 -16.59 14.91 8.15
CA ASN A 255 -16.95 14.45 6.81
C ASN A 255 -17.36 12.97 6.63
N GLY A 256 -17.80 12.27 7.68
CA GLY A 256 -18.54 11.00 7.61
C GLY A 256 -17.73 9.74 7.91
N PHE A 257 -16.51 9.85 8.43
CA PHE A 257 -15.65 8.71 8.74
C PHE A 257 -14.85 8.94 10.02
N CYS A 258 -14.57 7.86 10.74
CA CYS A 258 -13.60 7.80 11.83
C CYS A 258 -12.44 6.87 11.42
N TRP A 259 -11.25 7.08 11.97
CA TRP A 259 -10.11 6.18 11.82
C TRP A 259 -10.00 5.27 13.03
N GLN A 260 -9.82 3.99 12.77
CA GLN A 260 -9.63 2.94 13.76
C GLN A 260 -8.26 2.31 13.54
N GLN A 261 -7.34 2.46 14.50
CA GLN A 261 -6.07 1.75 14.52
C GLN A 261 -6.29 0.24 14.52
N VAL A 262 -5.32 -0.52 14.03
CA VAL A 262 -5.47 -1.97 13.82
C VAL A 262 -4.23 -2.72 14.29
N GLY A 263 -4.40 -3.60 15.27
CA GLY A 263 -3.34 -4.47 15.80
C GLY A 263 -3.54 -4.81 17.28
N ILE A 264 -2.54 -5.50 17.84
CA ILE A 264 -2.47 -5.80 19.28
C ILE A 264 -1.59 -4.73 19.93
N ASP A 265 -2.11 -4.06 20.95
CA ASP A 265 -1.34 -3.15 21.81
C ASP A 265 -0.09 -3.87 22.34
N ARG A 266 1.11 -3.40 21.99
CA ARG A 266 2.36 -4.10 22.33
C ARG A 266 3.55 -3.22 22.68
N LEU A 267 3.56 -1.94 22.33
CA LEU A 267 4.64 -1.00 22.66
C LEU A 267 4.20 0.00 23.74
N ASN A 268 4.98 0.16 24.81
CA ASN A 268 4.76 1.24 25.76
C ASN A 268 5.04 2.60 25.10
N PRO A 269 4.09 3.55 25.02
CA PRO A 269 4.34 4.81 24.34
C PRO A 269 5.42 5.68 25.00
N SER A 270 5.87 5.38 26.23
CA SER A 270 6.86 6.19 26.95
C SER A 270 8.26 5.56 27.05
N GLY A 271 8.51 4.44 26.37
CA GLY A 271 9.81 3.75 26.35
C GLY A 271 9.75 2.49 25.48
N PRO A 272 10.85 2.04 24.84
CA PRO A 272 10.82 0.92 23.90
C PRO A 272 10.77 -0.42 24.66
N LEU A 273 9.63 -0.66 25.31
CA LEU A 273 9.37 -1.76 26.23
C LEU A 273 7.99 -2.36 25.93
N PRO A 274 7.82 -3.68 26.10
CA PRO A 274 6.56 -4.34 25.80
C PRO A 274 5.42 -3.93 26.75
N SER A 275 4.20 -3.78 26.21
CA SER A 275 3.01 -3.33 26.96
C SER A 275 1.71 -3.80 26.32
N GLU A 276 0.93 -4.61 27.05
CA GLU A 276 -0.40 -5.11 26.65
C GLU A 276 -1.50 -4.03 26.59
N SER A 277 -1.18 -2.77 26.93
CA SER A 277 -2.11 -1.64 26.90
C SER A 277 -1.44 -0.37 26.36
N GLY A 278 -0.41 -0.55 25.53
CA GLY A 278 0.26 0.53 24.80
C GLY A 278 -0.28 0.65 23.38
N ASP A 279 0.61 0.83 22.41
CA ASP A 279 0.26 1.09 21.01
C ASP A 279 0.64 -0.09 20.08
N PRO A 280 -0.08 -0.28 18.95
CA PRO A 280 0.00 -1.49 18.13
C PRO A 280 1.02 -1.38 16.98
N THR A 281 2.29 -1.14 17.30
CA THR A 281 3.37 -1.05 16.30
C THR A 281 3.56 -2.34 15.49
N LEU A 282 3.84 -2.22 14.20
CA LEU A 282 4.24 -3.35 13.35
C LEU A 282 5.71 -3.74 13.51
N ASN A 283 6.58 -2.89 14.08
CA ASN A 283 8.01 -3.16 14.15
C ASN A 283 8.28 -4.54 14.80
N ILE A 284 9.17 -5.31 14.19
CA ILE A 284 9.72 -6.54 14.75
C ILE A 284 10.51 -6.19 16.00
N ASP A 285 11.38 -5.19 15.91
CA ASP A 285 12.12 -4.61 17.03
C ASP A 285 11.70 -3.16 17.28
N PRO A 286 10.81 -2.89 18.26
CA PRO A 286 10.43 -1.53 18.64
C PRO A 286 11.54 -0.68 19.31
N THR A 287 12.77 -1.19 19.43
CA THR A 287 13.95 -0.39 19.79
C THR A 287 14.63 0.25 18.58
N ARG A 288 14.27 -0.19 17.37
CA ARG A 288 14.66 0.34 16.06
C ARG A 288 13.59 1.25 15.46
N SER A 289 14.02 2.13 14.56
CA SER A 289 13.14 2.99 13.77
C SER A 289 12.56 2.21 12.59
N GLY A 290 11.24 2.10 12.50
CA GLY A 290 10.54 1.51 11.37
C GLY A 290 10.05 2.61 10.43
N VAL A 291 10.38 2.52 9.14
CA VAL A 291 10.28 3.62 8.17
C VAL A 291 9.83 3.15 6.77
N GLU A 292 9.41 4.11 5.94
CA GLU A 292 8.94 3.89 4.55
C GLU A 292 7.92 2.75 4.40
N PRO A 293 6.78 2.80 5.11
CA PRO A 293 5.79 1.74 5.05
C PRO A 293 4.92 1.82 3.78
N ASP A 294 4.60 0.66 3.20
CA ASP A 294 3.70 0.55 2.05
C ASP A 294 2.65 -0.55 2.22
N ILE A 295 1.46 -0.38 1.64
CA ILE A 295 0.28 -1.22 1.91
C ILE A 295 -0.44 -1.67 0.63
N ALA A 296 -0.79 -2.96 0.56
CA ALA A 296 -1.61 -3.52 -0.52
C ALA A 296 -2.65 -4.52 -0.03
N PHE A 297 -3.74 -4.67 -0.79
CA PHE A 297 -4.76 -5.70 -0.56
C PHE A 297 -4.69 -6.82 -1.59
N THR A 298 -4.57 -8.07 -1.11
CA THR A 298 -4.35 -9.25 -1.95
C THR A 298 -5.21 -10.43 -1.51
N GLY A 299 -5.05 -11.59 -2.15
CA GLY A 299 -5.72 -12.82 -1.79
C GLY A 299 -7.08 -12.97 -2.47
N PRO A 300 -7.87 -13.98 -2.10
CA PRO A 300 -9.15 -14.23 -2.76
C PRO A 300 -10.11 -13.04 -2.58
N ASN A 301 -10.42 -12.35 -3.67
CA ASN A 301 -11.21 -11.10 -3.70
C ASN A 301 -10.53 -9.88 -3.04
N ASP A 302 -9.19 -9.84 -3.00
CA ASP A 302 -8.39 -8.75 -2.40
C ASP A 302 -8.79 -8.43 -0.95
N THR A 303 -8.90 -9.47 -0.09
CA THR A 303 -9.39 -9.32 1.29
C THR A 303 -8.32 -9.41 2.38
N VAL A 304 -7.04 -9.53 2.02
CA VAL A 304 -5.93 -9.59 2.97
C VAL A 304 -5.06 -8.35 2.78
N ALA A 305 -5.04 -7.47 3.78
CA ALA A 305 -4.09 -6.38 3.85
C ALA A 305 -2.69 -6.92 4.14
N TRP A 306 -1.71 -6.36 3.45
CA TRP A 306 -0.28 -6.57 3.64
C TRP A 306 0.39 -5.22 3.82
N VAL A 307 1.24 -5.10 4.83
CA VAL A 307 2.13 -3.95 4.98
C VAL A 307 3.57 -4.44 4.88
N VAL A 308 4.40 -3.66 4.19
CA VAL A 308 5.86 -3.79 4.16
C VAL A 308 6.48 -2.52 4.72
N TRP A 309 7.66 -2.64 5.31
CA TRP A 309 8.46 -1.54 5.84
C TRP A 309 9.91 -2.02 5.95
N TYR A 310 10.84 -1.13 6.26
CA TYR A 310 12.15 -1.54 6.75
C TYR A 310 12.42 -0.95 8.15
N GLU A 311 13.28 -1.63 8.91
CA GLU A 311 13.78 -1.12 10.19
C GLU A 311 15.25 -0.74 10.07
N GLU A 312 15.59 0.44 10.59
CA GLU A 312 16.93 1.02 10.69
C GLU A 312 17.30 1.30 12.17
N ASP A 313 18.49 1.87 12.40
CA ASP A 313 19.15 2.00 13.70
C ASP A 313 19.68 0.67 14.32
N PRO A 314 20.68 0.74 15.21
CA PRO A 314 21.13 -0.42 15.98
C PRO A 314 20.08 -0.89 16.99
N THR A 315 19.78 -2.20 17.00
CA THR A 315 18.96 -2.84 18.04
C THR A 315 19.49 -2.57 19.45
N GLN A 316 18.57 -2.46 20.40
CA GLN A 316 18.84 -2.48 21.85
C GLN A 316 18.46 -3.83 22.48
N ILE A 317 18.09 -4.83 21.65
CA ILE A 317 17.73 -6.18 22.06
C ILE A 317 18.93 -7.13 21.85
N ASP A 318 19.45 -7.66 22.96
CA ASP A 318 20.58 -8.61 22.94
C ASP A 318 20.26 -9.85 22.08
N GLY A 319 20.96 -10.00 20.95
CA GLY A 319 20.88 -11.18 20.08
C GLY A 319 20.12 -10.99 18.77
N LEU A 320 19.65 -9.77 18.47
CA LEU A 320 19.11 -9.39 17.16
C LEU A 320 20.18 -8.77 16.23
N ARG A 321 19.78 -8.47 15.00
CA ARG A 321 20.56 -7.80 13.95
C ARG A 321 20.70 -6.29 14.23
N SER A 322 21.68 -5.66 13.60
CA SER A 322 21.95 -4.22 13.71
C SER A 322 22.28 -3.63 12.34
N ASN A 323 21.60 -4.14 11.32
CA ASN A 323 21.62 -3.69 9.93
C ASN A 323 20.18 -3.45 9.50
N GLU A 324 19.99 -2.75 8.40
CA GLU A 324 18.68 -2.41 7.86
C GLU A 324 18.00 -3.67 7.32
N MET A 325 16.73 -3.88 7.68
CA MET A 325 15.99 -5.10 7.35
C MET A 325 14.58 -4.82 6.89
N VAL A 326 14.21 -5.40 5.74
CA VAL A 326 12.86 -5.32 5.17
C VAL A 326 11.98 -6.41 5.79
N PHE A 327 10.80 -6.02 6.22
CA PHE A 327 9.79 -6.91 6.80
C PHE A 327 8.45 -6.81 6.06
N ALA A 328 7.60 -7.81 6.29
CA ALA A 328 6.23 -7.82 5.79
C ALA A 328 5.30 -8.48 6.82
N ALA A 329 4.10 -7.93 6.97
CA ALA A 329 3.06 -8.51 7.82
C ALA A 329 1.71 -8.56 7.10
N LYS A 330 0.94 -9.63 7.36
CA LYS A 330 -0.44 -9.78 6.92
C LYS A 330 -1.43 -9.60 8.07
N ILE A 331 -2.60 -9.09 7.71
CA ILE A 331 -3.72 -8.98 8.63
C ILE A 331 -4.41 -10.32 8.87
N VAL A 332 -4.78 -10.60 10.13
CA VAL A 332 -5.55 -11.78 10.54
C VAL A 332 -6.67 -11.35 11.50
N ALA A 333 -7.88 -11.87 11.30
CA ALA A 333 -9.03 -11.52 12.13
C ALA A 333 -8.82 -11.91 13.60
N ASP A 334 -9.04 -10.95 14.50
CA ASP A 334 -8.95 -11.12 15.94
C ASP A 334 -9.92 -10.16 16.63
N ALA A 335 -11.00 -10.70 17.21
CA ALA A 335 -12.04 -9.90 17.84
C ALA A 335 -11.62 -9.22 19.17
N THR A 336 -10.41 -9.50 19.67
CA THR A 336 -9.85 -8.87 20.89
C THR A 336 -8.85 -7.75 20.58
N ALA A 337 -8.31 -7.72 19.37
CA ALA A 337 -7.38 -6.70 18.90
C ALA A 337 -8.10 -5.46 18.36
N ASP A 338 -7.41 -4.32 18.31
CA ASP A 338 -7.96 -3.08 17.78
C ASP A 338 -8.38 -3.23 16.32
N GLY A 339 -9.50 -2.59 15.98
CA GLY A 339 -10.12 -2.72 14.66
C GLY A 339 -10.62 -4.13 14.31
N GLY A 340 -10.48 -5.12 15.20
CA GLY A 340 -10.88 -6.51 14.99
C GLY A 340 -9.83 -7.37 14.26
N PHE A 341 -8.56 -6.97 14.25
CA PHE A 341 -7.48 -7.71 13.59
C PHE A 341 -6.13 -7.57 14.30
N ARG A 342 -5.32 -8.63 14.19
CA ARG A 342 -3.90 -8.64 14.55
C ARG A 342 -3.03 -8.79 13.31
N TRP A 343 -1.74 -8.49 13.47
CA TRP A 343 -0.75 -8.66 12.41
C TRP A 343 0.12 -9.89 12.63
N VAL A 344 0.51 -10.54 11.54
CA VAL A 344 1.39 -11.71 11.52
C VAL A 344 2.51 -11.44 10.54
N ALA A 345 3.75 -11.41 11.03
CA ALA A 345 4.94 -11.28 10.21
C ALA A 345 5.15 -12.52 9.33
N VAL A 346 5.56 -12.29 8.09
CA VAL A 346 5.78 -13.31 7.06
C VAL A 346 7.03 -12.94 6.27
N GLY A 347 8.11 -13.66 6.52
CA GLY A 347 9.39 -13.52 5.83
C GLY A 347 9.78 -14.75 5.01
N ASN A 348 11.03 -14.77 4.55
CA ASN A 348 11.61 -15.84 3.74
C ASN A 348 11.62 -17.21 4.44
N GLY A 349 11.81 -17.24 5.76
CA GLY A 349 11.92 -18.47 6.57
C GLY A 349 10.61 -18.91 7.24
N THR A 350 9.51 -18.19 7.06
CA THR A 350 8.27 -18.36 7.87
C THR A 350 7.34 -19.51 7.46
N ALA A 351 7.75 -20.37 6.53
CA ALA A 351 6.91 -21.46 6.00
C ALA A 351 6.41 -22.40 7.11
N GLY A 352 5.09 -22.61 7.18
CA GLY A 352 4.44 -23.39 8.24
C GLY A 352 4.42 -22.76 9.63
N GLN A 353 4.87 -21.51 9.80
CA GLN A 353 4.91 -20.81 11.08
C GLN A 353 3.73 -19.83 11.24
N THR A 354 3.64 -19.18 12.40
CA THR A 354 2.71 -18.08 12.65
C THR A 354 3.35 -17.14 13.65
N ASN A 355 3.94 -16.06 13.15
CA ASN A 355 4.71 -15.11 13.94
C ASN A 355 3.86 -13.88 14.22
N VAL A 356 3.09 -13.93 15.32
CA VAL A 356 2.17 -12.85 15.70
C VAL A 356 2.98 -11.67 16.23
N LEU A 357 2.58 -10.47 15.83
CA LEU A 357 3.06 -9.22 16.42
C LEU A 357 2.25 -8.94 17.69
N ASP A 358 2.73 -9.48 18.81
CA ASP A 358 2.12 -9.36 20.14
C ASP A 358 3.19 -9.13 21.23
N THR A 359 2.82 -9.36 22.49
CA THR A 359 3.65 -9.23 23.69
C THR A 359 4.33 -10.54 24.14
N SER A 360 4.32 -11.59 23.32
CA SER A 360 4.91 -12.89 23.66
C SER A 360 6.43 -12.92 23.48
N GLY A 361 7.06 -14.03 23.87
CA GLY A 361 8.52 -14.21 23.79
C GLY A 361 9.28 -13.78 25.05
N ALA A 362 10.58 -14.07 25.09
CA ALA A 362 11.54 -13.64 26.09
C ALA A 362 11.78 -12.12 26.06
N HIS A 363 11.72 -11.50 24.88
CA HIS A 363 11.86 -10.04 24.73
C HIS A 363 10.52 -9.30 24.75
N GLY A 364 9.40 -10.03 24.72
CA GLY A 364 8.05 -9.47 24.77
C GLY A 364 7.58 -8.80 23.48
N PHE A 365 8.23 -9.08 22.35
CA PHE A 365 7.88 -8.53 21.03
C PHE A 365 7.58 -9.62 19.99
N GLY A 366 7.04 -10.75 20.42
CA GLY A 366 6.62 -11.84 19.54
C GLY A 366 7.81 -12.66 19.00
N SER A 367 7.51 -13.75 18.29
CA SER A 367 8.51 -14.77 17.96
C SER A 367 9.63 -14.31 17.01
N CYS A 368 9.42 -13.28 16.20
CA CYS A 368 10.46 -12.74 15.32
C CYS A 368 11.58 -12.02 16.10
N ALA A 369 11.28 -11.46 17.28
CA ALA A 369 12.22 -10.70 18.10
C ALA A 369 13.00 -11.58 19.11
N GLU A 370 12.96 -12.90 18.96
CA GLU A 370 13.50 -13.84 19.96
C GLU A 370 14.96 -14.24 19.74
N SER A 371 15.46 -14.12 18.51
CA SER A 371 16.85 -14.40 18.14
C SER A 371 17.13 -14.00 16.70
N GLN A 372 18.40 -13.77 16.38
CA GLN A 372 18.92 -13.61 15.02
C GLN A 372 18.34 -14.60 13.99
N ASP A 373 18.23 -15.91 14.33
CA ASP A 373 17.67 -16.91 13.40
C ASP A 373 16.16 -16.71 13.14
N ALA A 374 15.42 -16.19 14.13
CA ALA A 374 13.98 -15.93 14.02
C ALA A 374 13.71 -14.62 13.27
N GLU A 375 14.52 -13.60 13.52
CA GLU A 375 14.48 -12.32 12.80
C GLU A 375 14.86 -12.50 11.32
N ASP A 376 15.97 -13.19 11.04
CA ASP A 376 16.38 -13.59 9.69
C ASP A 376 15.23 -14.31 8.96
N ALA A 377 14.53 -15.22 9.65
CA ALA A 377 13.39 -15.94 9.08
C ALA A 377 12.18 -15.02 8.79
N CYS A 378 11.95 -13.98 9.59
CA CYS A 378 10.87 -13.01 9.40
C CYS A 378 11.19 -11.90 8.38
N SER A 379 12.46 -11.68 8.05
CA SER A 379 12.90 -10.71 7.05
C SER A 379 12.65 -11.14 5.59
N LEU A 380 12.68 -10.15 4.68
CA LEU A 380 12.64 -10.35 3.22
C LEU A 380 14.00 -10.24 2.55
N ASN A 381 15.02 -9.65 3.21
CA ASN A 381 16.38 -9.50 2.70
C ASN A 381 16.86 -10.78 2.00
N ALA A 382 17.40 -10.66 0.79
CA ALA A 382 17.98 -11.77 0.06
C ALA A 382 19.18 -12.36 0.82
N ILE A 383 19.92 -11.51 1.54
CA ILE A 383 20.96 -11.88 2.50
C ILE A 383 20.75 -11.07 3.79
N ALA A 384 20.10 -11.65 4.81
CA ALA A 384 19.69 -11.02 6.08
C ALA A 384 20.77 -10.26 6.91
N ARG A 385 22.04 -10.38 6.55
CA ARG A 385 23.17 -9.66 7.18
C ARG A 385 23.63 -8.43 6.37
N ARG A 386 22.76 -7.91 5.50
CA ARG A 386 23.00 -6.79 4.62
C ARG A 386 21.82 -5.84 4.69
N ASP A 387 22.16 -4.58 4.54
CA ASP A 387 21.29 -3.43 4.62
C ASP A 387 20.28 -3.51 3.45
N ALA A 388 18.99 -3.51 3.79
CA ALA A 388 17.89 -3.58 2.83
C ALA A 388 16.81 -2.56 3.21
N GLU A 389 16.36 -1.79 2.23
CA GLU A 389 15.64 -0.54 2.42
C GLU A 389 14.52 -0.34 1.38
N ASN A 390 13.71 0.68 1.59
CA ASN A 390 12.77 1.24 0.61
C ASN A 390 11.87 0.17 -0.06
N PRO A 391 11.13 -0.66 0.70
CA PRO A 391 10.27 -1.67 0.11
C PRO A 391 8.98 -1.06 -0.47
N ARG A 392 8.47 -1.65 -1.55
CA ARG A 392 7.15 -1.36 -2.13
C ARG A 392 6.40 -2.66 -2.42
N VAL A 393 5.07 -2.67 -2.27
CA VAL A 393 4.22 -3.86 -2.36
C VAL A 393 3.05 -3.70 -3.33
N ALA A 394 2.91 -4.67 -4.25
CA ALA A 394 1.78 -4.73 -5.17
C ALA A 394 0.98 -6.03 -5.06
N ALA A 395 -0.34 -5.90 -5.25
CA ALA A 395 -1.24 -7.03 -5.45
C ALA A 395 -1.12 -7.57 -6.88
N GLY A 396 -0.73 -8.84 -7.06
CA GLY A 396 -0.56 -9.37 -8.40
C GLY A 396 -0.45 -10.87 -8.53
N THR A 397 -0.56 -11.37 -9.76
CA THR A 397 -0.46 -12.79 -10.08
C THR A 397 -0.07 -13.01 -11.53
N LEU A 398 0.85 -13.94 -11.80
CA LEU A 398 1.26 -14.29 -13.16
C LEU A 398 0.24 -15.17 -13.90
N THR A 399 -0.75 -15.71 -13.18
CA THR A 399 -1.74 -16.63 -13.73
C THR A 399 -3.04 -15.88 -14.05
N PRO A 400 -3.47 -15.80 -15.32
CA PRO A 400 -4.76 -15.19 -15.67
C PRO A 400 -5.93 -15.83 -14.93
N GLY A 401 -6.73 -15.02 -14.25
CA GLY A 401 -7.82 -15.47 -13.37
C GLY A 401 -7.36 -16.14 -12.06
N GLY A 402 -6.06 -16.14 -11.77
CA GLY A 402 -5.50 -16.59 -10.50
C GLY A 402 -5.81 -15.62 -9.36
N THR A 403 -5.57 -16.09 -8.13
CA THR A 403 -5.62 -15.24 -6.93
C THR A 403 -4.39 -14.32 -6.87
N THR A 404 -4.59 -13.07 -6.48
CA THR A 404 -3.52 -12.10 -6.20
C THR A 404 -2.75 -12.48 -4.94
N VAL A 405 -1.43 -12.26 -4.96
CA VAL A 405 -0.54 -12.37 -3.80
C VAL A 405 0.27 -11.08 -3.68
N PRO A 406 0.85 -10.75 -2.52
CA PRO A 406 1.77 -9.63 -2.44
C PRO A 406 3.05 -9.99 -3.20
N TRP A 407 3.52 -9.02 -3.98
CA TRP A 407 4.85 -8.96 -4.56
C TRP A 407 5.55 -7.78 -3.93
N VAL A 408 6.77 -7.99 -3.43
CA VAL A 408 7.55 -6.96 -2.76
C VAL A 408 8.82 -6.73 -3.57
N VAL A 409 9.17 -5.46 -3.78
CA VAL A 409 10.46 -5.03 -4.31
C VAL A 409 11.16 -4.17 -3.27
N TRP A 410 12.49 -4.22 -3.22
CA TRP A 410 13.31 -3.42 -2.30
C TRP A 410 14.71 -3.23 -2.89
N GLN A 411 15.47 -2.29 -2.34
CA GLN A 411 16.90 -2.12 -2.63
C GLN A 411 17.73 -2.79 -1.51
N GLU A 412 18.80 -3.50 -1.86
CA GLU A 412 19.67 -4.19 -0.89
C GLU A 412 21.14 -4.05 -1.29
N ASP A 413 22.01 -3.80 -0.31
CA ASP A 413 23.46 -3.69 -0.49
C ASP A 413 24.04 -4.95 -1.18
N LEU A 414 24.96 -4.73 -2.10
CA LEU A 414 25.65 -5.80 -2.83
C LEU A 414 26.76 -6.47 -2.02
N GLY A 415 27.10 -5.98 -0.83
CA GLY A 415 28.10 -6.53 0.08
C GLY A 415 29.51 -6.46 -0.47
N LEU A 416 29.75 -5.50 -1.38
CA LEU A 416 31.01 -5.31 -2.10
C LEU A 416 31.90 -4.24 -1.45
N GLY A 417 31.36 -3.47 -0.50
CA GLY A 417 32.08 -2.41 0.22
C GLY A 417 32.19 -1.08 -0.53
N ASP A 418 31.48 -0.92 -1.66
CA ASP A 418 31.31 0.34 -2.40
C ASP A 418 29.94 1.00 -2.18
N GLY A 419 29.09 0.44 -1.31
CA GLY A 419 27.80 1.01 -0.89
C GLY A 419 26.70 0.97 -1.95
N LYS A 420 26.82 0.07 -2.93
CA LYS A 420 25.86 -0.05 -4.03
C LYS A 420 24.74 -1.02 -3.72
N HIS A 421 23.53 -0.60 -4.05
CA HIS A 421 22.33 -1.40 -3.95
C HIS A 421 21.98 -2.05 -5.28
N ALA A 422 21.26 -3.16 -5.20
CA ALA A 422 20.54 -3.71 -6.34
C ALA A 422 19.07 -3.99 -5.97
N ILE A 423 18.21 -3.99 -6.98
CA ILE A 423 16.77 -4.17 -6.77
C ILE A 423 16.42 -5.64 -6.77
N PHE A 424 15.88 -6.11 -5.66
CA PHE A 424 15.40 -7.48 -5.48
C PHE A 424 13.87 -7.53 -5.52
N VAL A 425 13.34 -8.74 -5.71
CA VAL A 425 11.91 -9.01 -5.86
C VAL A 425 11.59 -10.31 -5.14
N SER A 426 10.50 -10.33 -4.38
CA SER A 426 9.94 -11.54 -3.78
C SER A 426 8.42 -11.58 -3.96
N ARG A 427 7.83 -12.74 -3.72
CA ARG A 427 6.37 -12.91 -3.68
C ARG A 427 5.98 -13.94 -2.66
N LEU A 428 4.74 -13.86 -2.16
CA LEU A 428 4.20 -14.90 -1.29
C LEU A 428 4.05 -16.24 -2.02
N VAL A 429 4.51 -17.30 -1.38
CA VAL A 429 4.36 -18.71 -1.76
C VAL A 429 3.69 -19.44 -0.59
N GLY A 430 2.88 -20.47 -0.89
CA GLY A 430 2.14 -21.25 0.12
C GLY A 430 1.02 -20.51 0.87
N GLY A 431 1.03 -19.17 0.88
CA GLY A 431 0.21 -18.31 1.74
C GLY A 431 0.89 -17.96 3.07
N ASP A 432 2.14 -18.41 3.27
CA ASP A 432 2.80 -18.48 4.57
C ASP A 432 4.30 -18.14 4.57
N HIS A 433 4.93 -17.87 3.43
CA HIS A 433 6.30 -17.36 3.34
C HIS A 433 6.54 -16.60 2.05
N PHE A 434 7.52 -15.69 2.03
CA PHE A 434 8.01 -15.11 0.79
C PHE A 434 9.09 -16.00 0.16
N ALA A 435 9.19 -15.94 -1.16
CA ALA A 435 10.30 -16.52 -1.90
C ALA A 435 10.86 -15.48 -2.87
N LEU A 436 12.19 -15.38 -2.92
CA LEU A 436 12.88 -14.55 -3.90
C LEU A 436 12.48 -14.97 -5.33
N PHE A 437 12.13 -13.98 -6.14
CA PHE A 437 11.84 -14.17 -7.55
C PHE A 437 13.16 -14.15 -8.37
N ASN A 438 13.09 -14.39 -9.68
CA ASN A 438 14.25 -14.38 -10.58
C ASN A 438 15.43 -15.29 -10.12
N GLY A 439 15.12 -16.39 -9.41
CA GLY A 439 16.13 -17.29 -8.83
C GLY A 439 17.02 -16.64 -7.75
N GLY A 440 16.56 -15.56 -7.10
CA GLY A 440 17.35 -14.80 -6.13
C GLY A 440 18.37 -13.85 -6.74
N GLN A 441 18.29 -13.57 -8.05
CA GLN A 441 19.11 -12.54 -8.70
C GLN A 441 18.35 -11.21 -8.76
N PRO A 442 19.02 -10.06 -8.57
CA PRO A 442 18.39 -8.75 -8.71
C PRO A 442 17.91 -8.50 -10.15
N VAL A 443 17.02 -7.54 -10.32
CA VAL A 443 16.49 -7.10 -11.63
C VAL A 443 17.24 -5.90 -12.23
N SER A 444 17.93 -5.12 -11.39
CA SER A 444 18.74 -3.97 -11.81
C SER A 444 20.17 -4.36 -12.21
N ASN A 445 20.90 -3.42 -12.80
CA ASN A 445 22.29 -3.62 -13.18
C ASN A 445 23.25 -3.45 -11.99
N THR A 446 23.80 -4.55 -11.48
CA THR A 446 24.71 -4.58 -10.31
C THR A 446 26.06 -3.85 -10.48
N ALA A 447 26.34 -3.28 -11.67
CA ALA A 447 27.48 -2.38 -11.85
C ALA A 447 27.22 -0.96 -11.32
N ASN A 448 25.96 -0.54 -11.33
CA ASN A 448 25.47 0.77 -10.90
C ASN A 448 24.89 0.67 -9.48
N ASP A 449 24.74 1.81 -8.79
CA ASP A 449 23.89 1.88 -7.60
C ASP A 449 22.43 2.02 -8.06
N ALA A 450 21.54 1.16 -7.58
CA ALA A 450 20.15 1.08 -8.01
C ALA A 450 19.20 1.23 -6.81
N THR A 451 18.40 2.29 -6.82
CA THR A 451 17.61 2.73 -5.66
C THR A 451 16.16 3.07 -6.02
N ARG A 452 15.33 3.33 -5.00
CA ARG A 452 13.93 3.76 -5.10
C ARG A 452 13.10 2.87 -6.04
N PRO A 453 12.99 1.57 -5.73
CA PRO A 453 12.16 0.68 -6.52
C PRO A 453 10.68 0.97 -6.28
N ASP A 454 9.87 0.67 -7.29
CA ASP A 454 8.41 0.63 -7.19
C ASP A 454 7.86 -0.49 -8.08
N ILE A 455 6.68 -1.01 -7.76
CA ILE A 455 6.06 -2.16 -8.43
C ILE A 455 4.57 -1.96 -8.68
N THR A 456 4.12 -2.31 -9.87
CA THR A 456 2.69 -2.35 -10.21
C THR A 456 2.37 -3.53 -11.14
N PHE A 457 1.09 -3.85 -11.31
CA PHE A 457 0.64 -4.93 -12.19
C PHE A 457 -0.23 -4.41 -13.33
N SER A 458 0.17 -4.71 -14.57
CA SER A 458 -0.68 -4.54 -15.74
C SER A 458 -1.26 -5.91 -16.12
N GLY A 459 -2.49 -6.18 -15.66
CA GLY A 459 -3.12 -7.48 -15.80
C GLY A 459 -2.38 -8.56 -15.00
N ASN A 460 -1.59 -9.38 -15.69
CA ASN A 460 -0.81 -10.46 -15.08
C ASN A 460 0.72 -10.25 -15.17
N VAL A 461 1.15 -9.09 -15.66
CA VAL A 461 2.58 -8.75 -15.83
C VAL A 461 2.98 -7.76 -14.74
N PRO A 462 3.94 -8.08 -13.86
CA PRO A 462 4.57 -7.12 -12.98
C PRO A 462 5.45 -6.17 -13.77
N TYR A 463 5.29 -4.87 -13.52
CA TYR A 463 6.18 -3.82 -13.96
C TYR A 463 6.90 -3.28 -12.73
N ILE A 464 8.21 -3.13 -12.83
CA ILE A 464 9.08 -2.64 -11.75
C ILE A 464 9.82 -1.43 -12.30
N SER A 465 9.80 -0.33 -11.58
CA SER A 465 10.62 0.86 -11.86
C SER A 465 11.67 1.05 -10.78
N TRP A 466 12.79 1.69 -11.12
CA TRP A 466 13.85 2.05 -10.18
C TRP A 466 14.71 3.18 -10.77
N GLN A 467 15.58 3.78 -9.96
CA GLN A 467 16.57 4.77 -10.40
C GLN A 467 17.96 4.12 -10.37
N GLU A 468 18.82 4.43 -11.35
CA GLU A 468 20.26 4.10 -11.28
C GLU A 468 21.11 5.36 -11.47
N GLU A 469 22.22 5.48 -10.75
CA GLU A 469 23.22 6.51 -11.08
C GLU A 469 24.10 6.04 -12.24
N ILE A 470 24.01 6.76 -13.37
CA ILE A 470 24.79 6.48 -14.58
C ILE A 470 25.58 7.73 -14.97
N SER A 471 26.90 7.66 -14.80
CA SER A 471 27.84 8.74 -15.15
C SER A 471 27.51 10.09 -14.46
N GLY A 472 27.04 10.05 -13.21
CA GLY A 472 26.65 11.23 -12.43
C GLY A 472 25.27 11.80 -12.75
N ALA A 473 24.42 11.07 -13.47
CA ALA A 473 23.01 11.40 -13.67
C ALA A 473 22.13 10.26 -13.13
N GLN A 474 21.06 10.59 -12.39
CA GLN A 474 20.02 9.63 -12.07
C GLN A 474 19.18 9.34 -13.31
N VAL A 475 18.96 8.05 -13.61
CA VAL A 475 18.18 7.57 -14.75
C VAL A 475 17.10 6.62 -14.26
N THR A 476 15.85 6.89 -14.57
CA THR A 476 14.74 5.98 -14.25
C THR A 476 14.66 4.85 -15.27
N PHE A 477 14.62 3.62 -14.77
CA PHE A 477 14.38 2.40 -15.52
C PHE A 477 12.97 1.86 -15.25
N VAL A 478 12.43 1.13 -16.23
CA VAL A 478 11.22 0.32 -16.07
C VAL A 478 11.46 -1.01 -16.75
N GLY A 479 11.26 -2.10 -16.01
CA GLY A 479 11.37 -3.47 -16.50
C GLY A 479 10.09 -4.27 -16.24
N HIS A 480 9.93 -5.38 -16.96
CA HIS A 480 8.96 -6.42 -16.63
C HIS A 480 9.59 -7.79 -16.92
N PHE A 481 9.08 -8.84 -16.29
CA PHE A 481 9.50 -10.20 -16.64
C PHE A 481 8.87 -10.63 -17.98
N GLU A 482 9.64 -11.33 -18.82
CA GLU A 482 9.10 -12.10 -19.93
C GLU A 482 8.54 -13.43 -19.39
N GLY A 483 7.37 -13.84 -19.91
CA GLY A 483 6.57 -14.97 -19.39
C GLY A 483 6.75 -16.29 -20.13
#